data_AF-A0ABD0QMG6-F1
#
_entry.id   AF-A0ABD0QMG6-F1
#
_cell.length_a   1.000
_cell.length_b   1.000
_cell.length_c   1.000
_cell.angle_alpha   90.00
_cell.angle_beta   90.00
_cell.angle_gamma   90.00
#
_symmetry.space_group_name_H-M   'P 1'
#
loop_
_entity.id
_entity.type
_entity.pdbx_description
1 polymer ?
#
loop_
_entity_poly.entity_id
_entity_poly.type
_entity_poly.pdbx_seq_one_letter_code
_entity_poly.pdbx_strand_id
1 'polypeptide(L)' 'HPWSLWIWTSDLPGAGTDAAVLLQIYGEKGKSDEMRLDNKTDNFEQGQLDKFM' A
#
# COMPACT_ATOMS: atom_id res chain seq x y z
N HIS A 1 7.62 -4.53 -12.27
CA HIS A 1 7.38 -5.96 -11.98
C HIS A 1 6.08 -6.40 -12.69
N PRO A 2 5.61 -7.67 -12.67
CA PRO A 2 4.42 -8.08 -13.45
C PRO A 2 3.08 -7.58 -12.85
N TRP A 3 3.13 -6.74 -11.82
CA TRP A 3 1.95 -6.18 -11.16
C TRP A 3 2.19 -4.70 -10.88
N SER A 4 1.10 -3.99 -10.59
CA SER A 4 1.13 -2.59 -10.17
C SER A 4 -0.02 -2.37 -9.19
N LEU A 5 0.24 -1.59 -8.15
CA LEU A 5 -0.71 -1.32 -7.07
C LEU A 5 -0.84 0.18 -6.87
N TRP A 6 -2.09 0.63 -6.76
CA TRP A 6 -2.43 2.01 -6.44
C TRP A 6 -3.26 2.03 -5.17
N ILE A 7 -2.84 2.83 -4.19
CA ILE A 7 -3.57 3.03 -2.94
C ILE A 7 -3.86 4.51 -2.81
N TRP A 8 -5.13 4.85 -2.63
CA TRP A 8 -5.56 6.19 -2.28
C TRP A 8 -5.93 6.24 -0.81
N THR A 9 -5.21 7.06 -0.05
CA THR A 9 -5.59 7.41 1.32
C THR A 9 -6.56 8.58 1.25
N SER A 10 -7.67 8.50 1.99
CA SER A 10 -8.72 9.52 1.90
C SER A 10 -8.23 10.91 2.29
N ASP A 11 -8.90 11.96 1.80
CA ASP A 11 -8.63 13.35 2.19
C ASP A 11 -9.42 13.79 3.44
N LEU A 12 -9.81 12.84 4.30
CA LEU A 12 -10.41 13.18 5.58
C LEU A 12 -9.32 13.56 6.59
N PRO A 13 -9.56 14.54 7.48
CA PRO A 13 -8.60 14.93 8.50
C PRO A 13 -8.11 13.72 9.32
N GLY A 14 -6.80 13.48 9.32
CA GLY A 14 -6.17 12.42 10.09
C GLY A 14 -6.27 11.02 9.47
N ALA A 15 -6.57 10.91 8.16
CA ALA A 15 -6.61 9.62 7.46
C ALA A 15 -5.23 9.00 7.18
N GLY A 16 -4.14 9.77 7.35
CA GLY A 16 -2.78 9.30 7.13
C GLY A 16 -2.27 8.37 8.24
N THR A 17 -1.16 7.67 7.98
CA THR A 17 -0.53 6.79 8.99
C THR A 17 0.98 6.64 8.80
N ASP A 18 1.71 6.64 9.91
CA ASP A 18 3.15 6.30 9.96
C ASP A 18 3.39 4.79 10.20
N ALA A 19 2.33 3.99 10.30
CA ALA A 19 2.45 2.57 10.58
C ALA A 19 3.01 1.79 9.37
N ALA A 20 3.59 0.62 9.65
CA ALA A 20 3.96 -0.32 8.60
C ALA A 20 2.70 -0.89 7.91
N VAL A 21 2.58 -0.69 6.59
CA VAL A 21 1.52 -1.30 5.78
C VAL A 21 2.08 -2.49 5.00
N LEU A 22 1.36 -3.61 5.02
CA LEU A 22 1.75 -4.86 4.38
C LEU A 22 0.64 -5.37 3.45
N LEU A 23 1.03 -6.02 2.35
CA LEU A 23 0.14 -6.65 1.38
C LEU A 23 0.43 -8.15 1.27
N GLN A 24 -0.63 -8.96 1.27
CA GLN A 24 -0.56 -10.38 0.93
C GLN A 24 -1.76 -10.74 0.04
N ILE A 25 -1.49 -11.28 -1.15
CA ILE A 25 -2.53 -11.64 -2.13
C ILE A 25 -2.86 -13.12 -1.97
N TYR A 26 -4.16 -13.44 -1.89
CA TYR A 26 -4.68 -14.80 -1.83
C TYR A 26 -5.36 -15.14 -3.15
N GLY A 27 -5.16 -16.37 -3.64
CA GLY A 27 -5.79 -16.89 -4.85
C GLY A 27 -5.90 -18.41 -4.81
N GLU A 28 -6.43 -19.00 -5.88
CA GLU A 28 -6.70 -20.45 -5.95
C GLU A 28 -5.46 -21.32 -5.74
N LYS A 29 -4.26 -20.81 -6.07
CA LYS A 29 -2.97 -21.52 -5.93
C LYS A 29 -2.28 -21.30 -4.58
N GLY A 30 -2.92 -20.62 -3.64
CA GLY A 30 -2.35 -20.26 -2.34
C GLY A 30 -2.22 -18.74 -2.15
N LYS A 31 -1.15 -18.31 -1.48
CA LYS A 31 -0.92 -16.90 -1.15
C LYS A 31 0.47 -16.44 -1.57
N SER A 32 0.63 -15.15 -1.84
CA SER A 32 1.94 -14.52 -2.00
C SER A 32 2.71 -14.48 -0.67
N ASP A 33 3.98 -14.13 -0.73
CA ASP A 33 4.68 -13.61 0.45
C ASP A 33 4.00 -12.32 0.96
N GLU A 34 4.27 -12.00 2.21
CA GLU A 34 3.90 -10.70 2.77
C GLU A 34 4.88 -9.63 2.28
N MET A 35 4.34 -8.57 1.70
CA MET A 35 5.11 -7.49 1.09
C MET A 35 4.91 -6.21 1.88
N ARG A 36 5.99 -5.68 2.46
CA ARG A 36 5.97 -4.33 3.05
C ARG A 36 5.85 -3.29 1.93
N LEU A 37 4.88 -2.39 2.05
CA LEU A 37 4.64 -1.31 1.11
C LEU A 37 5.36 -0.04 1.60
N ASP A 38 6.60 0.15 1.15
CA ASP A 38 7.49 1.20 1.63
C ASP A 38 8.46 1.58 0.51
N ASN A 39 8.13 2.63 -0.25
CA ASN A 39 8.92 3.06 -1.41
C ASN A 39 9.22 4.56 -1.45
N LYS A 40 8.70 5.31 -0.49
CA LYS A 40 8.94 6.73 -0.26
C LYS A 40 9.00 6.97 1.24
N THR A 41 9.52 8.13 1.62
CA THR A 41 9.59 8.53 3.04
C THR A 41 8.19 8.65 3.69
N ASP A 42 7.23 9.21 2.96
CA ASP A 42 5.88 9.51 3.47
C ASP A 42 4.84 8.85 2.55
N ASN A 43 4.68 7.54 2.68
CA ASN A 43 3.59 6.79 2.05
C ASN A 43 2.34 6.86 2.94
N PHE A 44 1.16 6.71 2.33
CA PHE A 44 -0.14 6.65 3.00
C PHE A 44 -0.55 7.96 3.68
N GLU A 45 -0.12 9.10 3.16
CA GLU A 45 -0.51 10.41 3.67
C GLU A 45 -1.94 10.80 3.28
N GLN A 46 -2.56 11.67 4.09
CA GLN A 46 -3.90 12.19 3.80
C GLN A 46 -3.98 12.74 2.35
N GLY A 47 -4.96 12.24 1.59
CA GLY A 47 -5.20 12.65 0.21
C GLY A 47 -4.18 12.14 -0.82
N GLN A 48 -3.22 11.29 -0.43
CA GLN A 48 -2.15 10.82 -1.30
C GLN A 48 -2.58 9.61 -2.14
N LEU A 49 -2.12 9.57 -3.39
CA LEU A 49 -2.15 8.38 -4.25
C LEU A 49 -0.74 7.78 -4.34
N ASP A 50 -0.54 6.64 -3.70
CA ASP A 50 0.70 5.88 -3.76
C ASP A 50 0.68 4.83 -4.86
N LYS A 51 1.86 4.58 -5.43
CA LYS A 51 2.07 3.65 -6.54
C LYS A 51 3.22 2.71 -6.18
N PHE A 52 2.97 1.40 -6.20
CA PHE A 52 3.97 0.36 -5.97
C PHE A 52 4.08 -0.50 -7.23
N MET A 53 5.32 -0.83 -7.64
CA MET A 53 5.65 -1.38 -8.96
C MET A 53 6.66 -2.51 -8.91
#